data_AF-A0A956HD39-F1
#
_entry.id   AF-A0A956HD39-F1
#
_cell.length_a   1.000
_cell.length_b   1.000
_cell.length_c   1.000
_cell.angle_alpha   90.00
_cell.angle_beta   90.00
_cell.angle_gamma   90.00
#
_symmetry.space_group_name_H-M   'P 1'
#
loop_
_entity.id
_entity.type
_entity.pdbx_description
1 polymer ?
#
loop_
_entity_poly.entity_id
_entity_poly.type
_entity_poly.pdbx_seq_one_letter_code
_entity_poly.pdbx_strand_id
1 'polypeptide(L)'
;GTNDFSTDNDPPEDLFVPAYVEFLAHLRDVYPDAFLLPIAPSLWGDEVALVAGYLESAVAQRHADGDLDVAFADVNVEWIGSGCDGHPTVATHELMGARLVEELGVHLGW
;
A
#
# COMPACT_ATOMS: atom_id res chain seq x y z
N GLY A 1 3.31 -6.12 -3.13
CA GLY A 1 4.28 -5.03 -2.92
C GLY A 1 5.65 -5.62 -2.66
N THR A 2 6.11 -5.71 -1.41
CA THR A 2 7.51 -6.05 -1.07
C THR A 2 8.08 -7.21 -1.89
N ASN A 3 7.37 -8.35 -1.95
CA ASN A 3 7.88 -9.54 -2.64
C ASN A 3 8.01 -9.38 -4.16
N ASP A 4 7.22 -8.49 -4.77
CA ASP A 4 7.30 -8.21 -6.20
C ASP A 4 8.59 -7.44 -6.54
N PHE A 5 9.14 -6.67 -5.59
CA PHE A 5 10.28 -5.75 -5.80
C PHE A 5 11.52 -6.08 -4.95
N SER A 6 11.45 -7.03 -4.01
CA SER A 6 12.57 -7.34 -3.11
C SER A 6 13.72 -8.14 -3.76
N THR A 7 13.67 -8.35 -5.08
CA THR A 7 14.64 -9.13 -5.86
C THR A 7 14.87 -8.47 -7.22
N ASP A 8 15.90 -8.89 -7.96
CA ASP A 8 16.35 -8.23 -9.20
C ASP A 8 15.40 -8.34 -10.43
N ASN A 9 14.09 -8.50 -10.26
CA ASN A 9 13.10 -8.61 -11.35
C ASN A 9 11.83 -7.79 -11.08
N ASP A 10 12.01 -6.51 -10.75
CA ASP A 10 10.91 -5.58 -10.54
C ASP A 10 9.93 -5.60 -11.72
N PRO A 11 8.63 -5.82 -11.48
CA PRO A 11 7.65 -5.76 -12.55
C PRO A 11 7.54 -4.33 -13.06
N PRO A 12 7.43 -4.13 -14.39
CA PRO A 12 7.20 -2.82 -14.94
C PRO A 12 5.79 -2.32 -14.57
N GLU A 13 5.59 -1.00 -14.66
CA GLU A 13 4.33 -0.33 -14.35
C GLU A 13 3.14 -0.91 -15.12
N ASP A 14 3.33 -1.19 -16.40
CA ASP A 14 2.31 -1.72 -17.31
C ASP A 14 1.90 -3.17 -17.01
N LEU A 15 2.60 -3.84 -16.09
CA LEU A 15 2.22 -5.13 -15.54
C LEU A 15 1.63 -4.98 -14.12
N PHE A 16 2.33 -4.26 -13.23
CA PHE A 16 1.94 -4.17 -11.83
C PHE A 16 0.64 -3.38 -11.63
N VAL A 17 0.51 -2.21 -12.26
CA VAL A 17 -0.64 -1.33 -12.03
C VAL A 17 -1.95 -1.97 -12.50
N PRO A 18 -2.06 -2.54 -13.71
CA PRO A 18 -3.31 -3.19 -14.13
C PRO A 18 -3.71 -4.36 -13.23
N ALA A 19 -2.74 -5.17 -12.77
CA ALA A 19 -3.01 -6.27 -11.86
C ALA A 19 -3.53 -5.76 -10.50
N TYR A 20 -2.97 -4.67 -9.99
CA TYR A 20 -3.42 -4.07 -8.73
C TYR A 20 -4.80 -3.40 -8.87
N VAL A 21 -5.08 -2.76 -10.00
CA VAL A 21 -6.41 -2.20 -10.33
C VAL A 21 -7.46 -3.29 -10.40
N GLU A 22 -7.16 -4.42 -11.05
CA GLU A 22 -8.07 -5.58 -11.11
C GLU A 22 -8.34 -6.15 -9.71
N PHE A 23 -7.31 -6.23 -8.86
CA PHE A 23 -7.49 -6.65 -7.47
C PHE A 23 -8.40 -5.70 -6.68
N LEU A 24 -8.21 -4.39 -6.79
CA LEU A 24 -9.08 -3.39 -6.14
C LEU A 24 -10.52 -3.45 -6.67
N ALA A 25 -10.69 -3.64 -7.97
CA ALA A 25 -12.01 -3.82 -8.58
C ALA A 25 -12.71 -5.06 -8.01
N HIS A 26 -11.98 -6.18 -7.91
CA HIS A 26 -12.51 -7.40 -7.31
C HIS A 26 -12.93 -7.20 -5.84
N LEU A 27 -12.12 -6.50 -5.04
CA LEU A 27 -12.48 -6.19 -3.66
C LEU A 27 -13.74 -5.33 -3.59
N ARG A 28 -13.89 -4.35 -4.48
CA ARG A 28 -15.09 -3.51 -4.57
C ARG A 28 -16.34 -4.32 -4.92
N ASP A 29 -16.23 -5.30 -5.82
CA ASP A 29 -17.36 -6.18 -6.17
C ASP A 29 -17.85 -7.01 -4.97
N VAL A 30 -16.91 -7.46 -4.11
CA VAL A 30 -17.22 -8.29 -2.94
C VAL A 30 -17.65 -7.44 -1.73
N TYR A 31 -17.06 -6.25 -1.58
CA TYR A 31 -17.29 -5.33 -0.46
C TYR A 31 -17.64 -3.92 -0.96
N PRO A 32 -18.88 -3.69 -1.45
CA PRO A 32 -19.25 -2.45 -2.14
C PRO A 32 -19.06 -1.17 -1.33
N ASP A 33 -19.19 -1.25 0.00
CA ASP A 33 -19.13 -0.10 0.91
C ASP A 33 -17.79 0.02 1.67
N ALA A 34 -16.82 -0.85 1.40
CA ALA A 34 -15.55 -0.82 2.12
C ALA A 34 -14.68 0.35 1.65
N PHE A 35 -14.01 1.03 2.58
CA PHE A 35 -12.89 1.89 2.22
C PHE A 35 -11.65 1.02 1.96
N LEU A 36 -11.05 1.14 0.78
CA LEU A 36 -9.88 0.36 0.40
C LEU A 36 -8.61 1.19 0.58
N LEU A 37 -7.66 0.70 1.39
CA LEU A 37 -6.41 1.41 1.69
C LEU A 37 -5.20 0.55 1.33
N PRO A 38 -4.72 0.58 0.07
CA PRO A 38 -3.37 0.17 -0.27
C PRO A 38 -2.33 0.85 0.63
N ILE A 39 -1.45 0.05 1.23
CA ILE A 39 -0.38 0.53 2.10
C ILE A 39 0.96 0.32 1.40
N ALA A 40 1.85 1.31 1.53
CA ALA A 40 3.22 1.23 1.04
C ALA A 40 3.93 -0.01 1.60
N PRO A 41 4.63 -0.80 0.75
CA PRO A 41 5.42 -1.93 1.23
C PRO A 41 6.63 -1.46 2.05
N SER A 42 7.14 -2.33 2.92
CA SER A 42 8.44 -2.09 3.57
C SER A 42 9.56 -2.45 2.60
N LEU A 43 10.01 -1.44 1.83
CA LEU A 43 11.12 -1.49 0.88
C LEU A 43 12.17 -0.42 1.27
N TRP A 44 13.27 -0.35 0.53
CA TRP A 44 14.34 0.64 0.74
C TRP A 44 14.86 1.17 -0.60
N GLY A 45 15.57 2.30 -0.56
CA GLY A 45 16.16 2.89 -1.76
C GLY A 45 15.11 3.38 -2.77
N ASP A 46 15.45 3.29 -4.05
CA ASP A 46 14.65 3.86 -5.14
C ASP A 46 13.29 3.15 -5.32
N GLU A 47 13.20 1.87 -4.92
CA GLU A 47 11.97 1.07 -4.99
C GLU A 47 10.85 1.65 -4.12
N VAL A 48 11.17 2.36 -3.04
CA VAL A 48 10.15 3.00 -2.18
C VAL A 48 9.31 3.99 -2.98
N ALA A 49 9.98 4.89 -3.72
CA ALA A 49 9.31 5.88 -4.54
C ALA A 49 8.64 5.25 -5.77
N LEU A 50 9.27 4.22 -6.36
CA LEU A 50 8.73 3.49 -7.50
C LEU A 50 7.38 2.85 -7.16
N VAL A 51 7.33 2.05 -6.09
CA VAL A 51 6.12 1.30 -5.73
C VAL A 51 5.04 2.22 -5.16
N ALA A 52 5.41 3.28 -4.44
CA ALA A 52 4.46 4.32 -4.04
C ALA A 52 3.77 4.93 -5.28
N GLY A 53 4.55 5.31 -6.30
CA GLY A 53 4.00 5.83 -7.55
C GLY A 53 3.07 4.84 -8.27
N TYR A 54 3.39 3.55 -8.26
CA TYR A 54 2.53 2.53 -8.88
C TYR A 54 1.20 2.36 -8.12
N LEU A 55 1.23 2.37 -6.78
CA LEU A 55 0.03 2.29 -5.96
C LEU A 55 -0.83 3.55 -6.12
N GLU A 56 -0.23 4.73 -6.16
CA GLU A 56 -0.92 5.99 -6.47
C GLU A 56 -1.55 5.97 -7.87
N SER A 57 -0.85 5.47 -8.89
CA SER A 57 -1.38 5.26 -10.24
C SER A 57 -2.60 4.32 -10.23
N ALA A 58 -2.55 3.22 -9.46
CA ALA A 58 -3.68 2.31 -9.34
C ALA A 58 -4.89 2.99 -8.68
N VAL A 59 -4.69 3.72 -7.58
CA VAL A 59 -5.74 4.51 -6.92
C VAL A 59 -6.33 5.55 -7.88
N ALA A 60 -5.50 6.28 -8.62
CA ALA A 60 -5.95 7.28 -9.58
C ALA A 60 -6.82 6.67 -10.70
N GLN A 61 -6.50 5.45 -11.17
CA GLN A 61 -7.33 4.73 -12.14
C GLN A 61 -8.68 4.33 -11.55
N ARG A 62 -8.71 3.84 -10.29
CA ARG A 62 -9.98 3.57 -9.59
C ARG A 62 -10.83 4.82 -9.44
N HIS A 63 -10.22 5.96 -9.10
CA HIS A 63 -10.91 7.26 -9.04
C HIS A 63 -11.47 7.68 -10.40
N ALA A 64 -10.71 7.48 -11.48
CA ALA A 64 -11.17 7.77 -12.85
C ALA A 64 -12.38 6.90 -13.26
N ASP A 65 -12.46 5.67 -12.72
CA ASP A 65 -13.59 4.76 -12.88
C ASP A 65 -14.76 5.05 -11.92
N GLY A 66 -14.65 6.09 -11.09
CA GLY A 66 -15.71 6.55 -10.18
C GLY A 66 -15.70 5.93 -8.79
N ASP A 67 -14.74 5.05 -8.47
CA ASP A 67 -14.54 4.49 -7.14
C ASP A 67 -13.68 5.45 -6.31
N LEU A 68 -14.32 6.29 -5.49
CA LEU A 68 -13.64 7.31 -4.68
C LEU A 68 -13.31 6.84 -3.26
N ASP A 69 -13.85 5.70 -2.83
CA ASP A 69 -13.63 5.13 -1.49
C ASP A 69 -12.38 4.25 -1.47
N VAL A 70 -11.29 4.79 -2.02
CA VAL A 70 -9.97 4.17 -2.09
C VAL A 70 -8.88 5.23 -1.99
N ALA A 71 -7.83 4.97 -1.22
CA ALA A 71 -6.67 5.88 -1.11
C ALA A 71 -5.37 5.10 -0.93
N PHE A 72 -4.23 5.77 -1.09
CA PHE A 72 -2.92 5.22 -0.77
C PHE A 72 -2.41 5.85 0.54
N ALA A 73 -1.75 5.06 1.38
CA ALA A 73 -1.03 5.57 2.53
C ALA A 73 0.35 4.92 2.69
N ASP A 74 1.35 5.72 3.03
CA ASP A 74 2.61 5.23 3.57
C ASP A 74 2.55 5.25 5.09
N VAL A 75 2.51 4.05 5.68
CA VAL A 75 2.53 3.86 7.14
C VAL A 75 3.89 3.38 7.65
N ASN A 76 4.90 3.34 6.77
CA ASN A 76 6.25 3.03 7.19
C ASN A 76 6.76 4.13 8.14
N VAL A 77 7.65 3.72 9.04
CA VAL A 77 8.19 4.55 10.12
C VAL A 77 9.71 4.42 10.13
N GLU A 78 10.38 5.23 10.93
CA GLU A 78 11.80 5.00 11.20
C GLU A 78 12.01 3.57 11.72
N TRP A 79 12.88 2.82 11.03
CA TRP A 79 13.01 1.38 11.24
C TRP A 79 13.72 1.04 12.55
N ILE A 80 12.98 0.46 13.50
CA ILE A 80 13.50 0.10 14.84
C ILE A 80 13.92 -1.36 14.86
N GLY A 81 14.98 -1.65 14.11
CA GLY A 81 15.58 -2.98 13.99
C GLY A 81 14.69 -4.00 13.26
N SER A 82 15.25 -5.20 13.05
CA SER A 82 14.57 -6.29 12.36
C SER A 82 14.41 -7.52 13.25
N GLY A 83 13.27 -8.19 13.10
CA GLY A 83 13.05 -9.55 13.52
C GLY A 83 13.65 -10.55 12.52
N CYS A 84 13.00 -11.71 12.37
CA CYS A 84 13.47 -12.77 11.47
C CYS A 84 13.46 -12.30 10.01
N ASP A 85 14.51 -12.63 9.26
CA ASP A 85 14.61 -12.42 7.80
C ASP A 85 14.27 -10.99 7.36
N GLY A 86 14.66 -9.99 8.15
CA GLY A 86 14.47 -8.58 7.81
C GLY A 86 13.07 -8.03 8.12
N HIS A 87 12.16 -8.82 8.68
CA HIS A 87 10.80 -8.38 9.04
C HIS A 87 10.80 -7.36 10.19
N PRO A 88 9.75 -6.52 10.31
CA PRO A 88 9.66 -5.52 11.36
C PRO A 88 9.67 -6.12 12.77
N THR A 89 10.24 -5.40 13.73
CA THR A 89 10.12 -5.75 15.15
C THR A 89 8.73 -5.37 15.69
N VAL A 90 8.42 -5.82 16.91
CA VAL A 90 7.22 -5.36 17.64
C VAL A 90 7.19 -3.85 17.78
N ALA A 91 8.32 -3.21 18.11
CA ALA A 91 8.40 -1.75 18.25
C ALA A 91 8.12 -1.02 16.92
N THR A 92 8.61 -1.55 15.80
CA THR A 92 8.28 -1.02 14.47
C THR A 92 6.79 -1.17 14.17
N HIS A 93 6.21 -2.33 14.44
CA HIS A 93 4.77 -2.57 14.27
C HIS A 93 3.90 -1.63 15.12
N GLU A 94 4.28 -1.34 16.37
CA GLU A 94 3.53 -0.43 17.23
C GLU A 94 3.43 0.97 16.61
N LEU A 95 4.51 1.49 16.05
CA LEU A 95 4.54 2.80 15.40
C LEU A 95 3.79 2.79 14.05
N MET A 96 3.97 1.75 13.22
CA MET A 96 3.19 1.59 11.99
C MET A 96 1.69 1.50 12.28
N GLY A 97 1.32 0.81 13.37
CA GLY A 97 -0.07 0.69 13.82
C GLY A 97 -0.65 2.03 14.25
N ALA A 98 0.11 2.83 15.00
CA ALA A 98 -0.30 4.18 15.36
C ALA A 98 -0.53 5.06 14.11
N ARG A 99 0.39 4.99 13.14
CA ARG A 99 0.26 5.71 11.86
C ARG A 99 -0.96 5.26 11.07
N LEU A 100 -1.21 3.97 10.99
CA LEU A 100 -2.40 3.42 10.32
C LEU A 100 -3.70 3.90 10.97
N VAL A 101 -3.77 3.99 12.30
CA VAL A 101 -4.94 4.54 13.00
C VAL A 101 -5.18 6.00 12.63
N GLU A 102 -4.13 6.80 12.53
CA GLU A 102 -4.24 8.20 12.06
C GLU A 102 -4.82 8.28 10.65
N GLU A 103 -4.27 7.48 9.71
CA GLU A 103 -4.73 7.46 8.31
C GLU A 103 -6.18 6.99 8.19
N LEU A 104 -6.57 5.94 8.90
CA LEU A 104 -7.96 5.47 8.93
C LEU A 104 -8.90 6.53 9.52
N GLY A 105 -8.46 7.27 10.54
CA GLY A 105 -9.22 8.38 11.13
C GLY A 105 -9.56 9.48 10.12
N VAL A 106 -8.63 9.80 9.21
CA VAL A 106 -8.84 10.80 8.14
C VAL A 106 -9.98 10.39 7.20
N HIS A 107 -10.06 9.11 6.85
CA HIS A 107 -11.00 8.63 5.83
C HIS A 107 -12.33 8.14 6.39
N LEU A 108 -12.33 7.56 7.58
CA LEU A 108 -13.50 6.91 8.17
C LEU A 108 -14.17 7.75 9.26
N GLY A 109 -13.52 8.80 9.76
CA GLY A 109 -14.03 9.63 10.86
C GLY A 109 -14.18 8.86 12.18
N TRP A 110 -13.31 7.86 12.40
CA TRP A 110 -13.26 7.04 13.61
C TRP A 110 -12.59 7.75 14.78
#